data_AF-A0A945Q0M9-F1
#
_entry.id   AF-A0A945Q0M9-F1
#
_cell.length_a   1.000
_cell.length_b   1.000
_cell.length_c   1.000
_cell.angle_alpha   90.00
_cell.angle_beta   90.00
_cell.angle_gamma   90.00
#
_symmetry.space_group_name_H-M   'P 1'
#
loop_
_entity.id
_entity.type
_entity.pdbx_description
1 polymer ?
#
loop_
_entity_poly.entity_id
_entity_poly.type
_entity_poly.pdbx_seq_one_letter_code
_entity_poly.pdbx_strand_id
1 'polypeptide(L)' 'MDNKVVKIILAILLASVAAYLQVGATKHLWINFALLILTVGVGSLIHALWLVLTDQKG' A
#
# COMPACT_ATOMS: atom_id res chain seq x y z
N MET A 1 -15.34 -6.36 -13.28
CA MET A 1 -14.75 -7.27 -12.28
C MET A 1 -13.78 -6.44 -11.48
N ASP A 2 -14.23 -6.03 -10.30
CA ASP A 2 -13.71 -4.93 -9.50
C ASP A 2 -12.24 -5.16 -9.11
N ASN A 3 -11.36 -4.24 -9.53
CA ASN A 3 -9.90 -4.28 -9.37
C ASN A 3 -9.38 -4.43 -7.92
N LYS A 4 -10.26 -4.53 -6.93
CA LYS A 4 -9.95 -4.74 -5.51
C LYS A 4 -9.19 -6.04 -5.28
N VAL A 5 -9.58 -7.14 -5.92
CA VAL A 5 -8.91 -8.44 -5.73
C VAL A 5 -7.46 -8.38 -6.22
N VAL A 6 -7.23 -7.77 -7.38
CA VAL A 6 -5.89 -7.59 -7.95
C VAL A 6 -5.03 -6.68 -7.06
N LYS A 7 -5.60 -5.60 -6.52
CA LYS A 7 -4.91 -4.69 -5.60
C LYS A 7 -4.54 -5.35 -4.27
N ILE A 8 -5.38 -6.24 -3.73
CA ILE A 8 -5.10 -7.00 -2.50
C ILE A 8 -3.96 -8.00 -2.74
N ILE A 9 -3.99 -8.73 -3.86
CA ILE A 9 -2.91 -9.67 -4.23
C ILE A 9 -1.58 -8.92 -4.38
N LEU A 10 -1.61 -7.76 -5.06
CA LEU A 10 -0.44 -6.89 -5.19
C LEU A 10 0.02 -6.32 -3.83
N ALA A 11 -0.89 -6.04 -2.89
CA ALA A 11 -0.52 -5.50 -1.57
C ALA A 11 0.24 -6.51 -0.72
N ILE A 12 -0.04 -7.80 -0.89
CA ILE A 12 0.65 -8.88 -0.18
C ILE A 12 2.01 -9.19 -0.82
N LEU A 13 2.09 -9.20 -2.15
CA LEU A 13 3.33 -9.52 -2.88
C LEU A 13 4.30 -8.32 -2.96
N LEU A 14 3.78 -7.11 -3.16
CA LEU A 14 4.53 -5.86 -3.21
C LEU A 14 3.70 -4.71 -2.62
N ALA A 15 3.70 -4.60 -1.29
CA ALA A 15 3.00 -3.52 -0.56
C ALA A 15 3.30 -2.12 -1.12
N SER A 16 4.56 -1.82 -1.45
CA SER A 16 4.93 -0.51 -2.03
C SER A 16 4.34 -0.25 -3.42
N VAL A 17 4.21 -1.29 -4.25
CA VAL A 17 3.61 -1.17 -5.58
C VAL A 17 2.10 -1.05 -5.47
N ALA A 18 1.47 -1.79 -4.56
CA ALA A 18 0.04 -1.64 -4.30
C ALA A 18 -0.32 -0.26 -3.74
N ALA A 19 0.49 0.26 -2.80
CA ALA A 19 0.34 1.62 -2.32
C ALA A 19 0.47 2.63 -3.47
N TYR A 20 1.49 2.52 -4.33
CA TYR A 20 1.62 3.36 -5.52
C TYR A 20 0.40 3.30 -6.45
N LEU A 21 -0.16 2.11 -6.70
CA LEU A 21 -1.33 1.93 -7.56
C LEU A 21 -2.66 2.35 -6.91
N GLN A 22 -2.70 2.50 -5.58
CA GLN A 22 -3.89 2.90 -4.84
C GLN A 22 -3.98 4.43 -4.70
N VAL A 23 -2.89 5.08 -4.29
CA VAL A 23 -2.87 6.52 -3.98
C VAL A 23 -1.93 7.33 -4.89
N GLY A 24 -1.26 6.71 -5.85
CA GLY A 24 -0.30 7.38 -6.73
C GLY A 24 0.97 7.82 -5.99
N ALA A 25 1.74 8.73 -6.60
CA ALA A 25 2.96 9.33 -6.08
C ALA A 25 2.71 10.39 -4.97
N THR A 26 1.88 10.07 -3.98
CA THR A 26 1.48 10.99 -2.90
C THR A 26 2.29 10.76 -1.61
N LYS A 27 2.05 11.60 -0.58
CA LYS A 27 2.72 11.50 0.74
C LYS A 27 2.57 10.12 1.39
N HIS A 28 1.51 9.39 1.06
CA HIS A 28 1.26 8.02 1.53
C HIS A 28 2.32 7.01 1.06
N LEU A 29 2.92 7.19 -0.11
CA LEU A 29 4.03 6.36 -0.58
C LEU A 29 5.30 6.58 0.24
N TRP A 30 5.58 7.85 0.56
CA TRP A 30 6.70 8.22 1.41
C TRP A 30 6.52 7.67 2.82
N ILE A 31 5.30 7.71 3.36
CA ILE A 31 4.94 7.03 4.60
C ILE A 31 5.19 5.53 4.48
N ASN A 32 4.77 4.89 3.40
CA ASN A 32 5.00 3.45 3.21
C ASN A 32 6.50 3.08 3.15
N PHE A 33 7.34 3.90 2.51
CA PHE A 33 8.79 3.76 2.52
C PHE A 33 9.41 4.02 3.90
N ALA A 34 8.91 5.01 4.63
CA ALA A 34 9.35 5.29 5.99
C ALA A 34 9.01 4.11 6.93
N LEU A 35 7.80 3.55 6.84
CA LEU A 35 7.41 2.37 7.62
C LEU A 35 8.21 1.14 7.20
N LEU A 36 8.51 0.96 5.91
CA LEU A 36 9.37 -0.14 5.44
C LEU A 36 10.73 -0.13 6.15
N ILE A 37 11.34 1.05 6.31
CA ILE A 37 12.64 1.21 6.97
C ILE A 37 12.50 1.13 8.50
N LEU A 38 11.48 1.76 9.08
CA LEU A 38 11.30 1.86 10.54
C LEU A 38 10.85 0.55 11.19
N THR A 39 10.08 -0.26 10.47
CA THR A 39 9.44 -1.48 11.01
C THR A 39 9.93 -2.75 10.31
N VAL A 40 11.03 -2.67 9.55
CA VAL A 40 11.57 -3.80 8.77
C VAL A 40 10.48 -4.44 7.88
N GLY A 41 9.68 -3.61 7.22
CA GLY A 41 8.64 -4.03 6.27
C GLY A 41 7.27 -4.39 6.85
N VAL A 42 7.14 -4.72 8.14
CA VAL A 42 5.86 -5.14 8.71
C VAL A 42 4.81 -4.04 8.66
N GLY A 43 5.18 -2.83 9.07
CA GLY A 43 4.33 -1.65 9.03
C GLY A 43 3.96 -1.21 7.61
N SER A 44 4.85 -1.46 6.63
CA SER A 44 4.55 -1.19 5.23
C SER A 44 3.41 -2.08 4.71
N LEU A 45 3.43 -3.38 5.03
CA LEU A 45 2.37 -4.31 4.66
C LEU A 45 1.03 -3.87 5.26
N ILE A 46 1.01 -3.51 6.54
CA ILE A 46 -0.21 -3.06 7.24
C ILE A 46 -0.75 -1.77 6.63
N HIS A 47 0.11 -0.79 6.35
CA HIS A 47 -0.29 0.49 5.80
C HIS A 47 -0.85 0.35 4.37
N ALA A 48 -0.19 -0.44 3.52
CA ALA A 48 -0.67 -0.72 2.17
C ALA A 48 -2.01 -1.47 2.18
N LEU A 49 -2.18 -2.46 3.08
CA LEU A 49 -3.44 -3.18 3.23
C LEU A 49 -4.56 -2.26 3.71
N TRP A 50 -4.28 -1.38 4.69
CA TRP A 50 -5.24 -0.39 5.17
C TRP A 50 -5.68 0.56 4.05
N LEU A 51 -4.73 1.04 3.23
CA LEU A 51 -5.01 1.89 2.07
C LEU A 51 -6.00 1.25 1.09
N VAL A 52 -5.79 -0.04 0.78
CA VAL A 52 -6.63 -0.80 -0.15
C VAL A 52 -7.99 -1.13 0.45
N LEU A 53 -8.04 -1.51 1.73
CA LEU A 53 -9.29 -1.83 2.44
C LEU A 53 -10.19 -0.61 2.63
N THR A 54 -9.59 0.56 2.87
CA THR A 54 -10.31 1.81 3.09
C THR A 54 -10.58 2.58 1.80
N ASP A 55 -10.21 2.03 0.64
CA ASP A 55 -10.31 2.67 -0.68
C ASP A 55 -9.76 4.10 -0.68
N GLN A 56 -8.64 4.32 0.02
CA GLN A 56 -8.02 5.64 0.11
C GLN A 56 -7.57 6.08 -1.28
N LYS A 57 -7.91 7.32 -1.64
CA LYS A 57 -7.52 7.95 -2.90
C LYS A 57 -6.63 9.13 -2.57
N GLY A 58 -5.50 9.20 -3.28
CA GLY A 58 -4.48 10.24 -3.11
C GLY A 58 -4.89 11.57 -3.70
#